data_AF-A0A2T2N2T0-F1
#
_entry.id   AF-A0A2T2N2T0-F1
#
_cell.length_a   1.000
_cell.length_b   1.000
_cell.length_c   1.000
_cell.angle_alpha   90.00
_cell.angle_beta   90.00
_cell.angle_gamma   90.00
#
_symmetry.space_group_name_H-M   'P 1'
#
loop_
_entity.id
_entity.type
_entity.pdbx_description
1 polymer ?
#
loop_
_entity_poly.entity_id
_entity_poly.type
_entity_poly.pdbx_seq_one_letter_code
_entity_poly.pdbx_strand_id
1 'polypeptide(L)'
;MKVLLSIIFLYNTLGFVTACQQWKVGYASKGTACELDAGYWRNKCRDMSWKYIDYSRKNQERLGRDIGGDAYCDPCTNNDPKCYCRVTFWRYKEWMGQTIPYFEDADWAIDSTDPFEKLPHKNVDC
;
A
#
# COMPACT_ATOMS: atom_id res chain seq x y z
N MET A 1 -33.91 24.55 -14.52
CA MET A 1 -33.10 23.46 -15.11
C MET A 1 -31.59 23.73 -15.16
N LYS A 2 -31.10 24.98 -15.30
CA LYS A 2 -29.64 25.27 -15.34
C LYS A 2 -28.85 24.92 -14.06
N VAL A 3 -29.47 25.00 -12.89
CA VAL A 3 -28.78 24.78 -11.60
C VAL A 3 -28.51 23.30 -11.31
N LEU A 4 -29.40 22.39 -11.77
CA LEU A 4 -29.22 20.94 -11.56
C LEU A 4 -28.05 20.37 -12.36
N LEU A 5 -27.81 20.87 -13.58
CA LEU A 5 -26.68 20.46 -14.41
C LEU A 5 -25.34 20.82 -13.75
N SER A 6 -25.24 22.00 -13.15
CA SER A 6 -24.01 22.45 -12.48
C SER A 6 -23.66 21.60 -11.26
N ILE A 7 -24.68 21.15 -10.50
CA ILE A 7 -24.50 20.30 -9.33
C ILE A 7 -24.04 18.89 -9.75
N ILE A 8 -24.64 18.32 -10.81
CA ILE A 8 -24.24 17.02 -11.33
C ILE A 8 -22.81 17.07 -11.88
N PHE A 9 -22.40 18.17 -12.54
CA PHE A 9 -21.04 18.34 -13.03
C PHE A 9 -20.00 18.42 -11.90
N LEU A 10 -20.29 19.16 -10.84
CA LEU A 10 -19.40 19.29 -9.66
C LEU A 10 -19.24 17.97 -8.89
N TYR A 11 -20.31 17.16 -8.79
CA TYR A 11 -20.23 15.85 -8.16
C TYR A 11 -19.40 14.84 -8.97
N ASN A 12 -19.44 14.92 -10.31
CA ASN A 12 -18.65 14.05 -11.15
C ASN A 12 -17.15 14.41 -11.10
N THR A 13 -16.78 15.70 -11.14
CA THR A 13 -15.36 16.08 -11.13
C THR A 13 -14.65 15.80 -9.80
N LEU A 14 -15.35 15.90 -8.66
CA LEU A 14 -14.78 15.53 -7.35
C LEU A 14 -14.57 14.02 -7.19
N GLY A 15 -15.35 13.18 -7.89
CA GLY A 15 -15.20 11.73 -7.87
C GLY A 15 -13.98 11.20 -8.63
N PHE A 16 -13.46 11.94 -9.61
CA PHE A 16 -12.29 11.51 -10.39
C PHE A 16 -10.96 11.80 -9.67
N VAL A 17 -10.87 12.86 -8.86
CA VAL A 17 -9.62 13.22 -8.17
C VAL A 17 -9.32 12.30 -6.98
N THR A 18 -10.35 11.69 -6.37
CA THR A 18 -10.19 10.71 -5.28
C THR A 18 -9.79 9.32 -5.78
N ALA A 19 -9.96 9.04 -7.08
CA ALA A 19 -9.68 7.73 -7.66
C ALA A 19 -8.20 7.48 -7.99
N CYS A 20 -7.35 8.50 -7.98
CA CYS A 20 -5.94 8.40 -8.44
C CYS A 20 -4.91 8.41 -7.32
N GLN A 21 -5.33 8.23 -6.08
CA GLN A 21 -4.47 8.40 -4.91
C GLN A 21 -3.78 7.08 -4.56
N GLN A 22 -2.46 7.13 -4.41
CA GLN A 22 -1.64 6.00 -3.99
C GLN A 22 -1.37 6.08 -2.49
N TRP A 23 -1.56 4.97 -1.81
CA TRP A 23 -1.24 4.79 -0.40
C TRP A 23 -0.17 3.71 -0.26
N LYS A 24 0.59 3.74 0.83
CA LYS A 24 1.60 2.72 1.13
C LYS A 24 1.55 2.30 2.59
N VAL A 25 2.13 1.15 2.91
CA VAL A 25 2.53 0.75 4.25
C VAL A 25 3.83 -0.04 4.16
N GLY A 26 4.76 0.23 5.08
CA GLY A 26 6.06 -0.41 5.16
C GLY A 26 6.15 -1.47 6.25
N TYR A 27 6.95 -2.49 5.95
CA TYR A 27 7.33 -3.57 6.85
C TYR A 27 8.85 -3.74 6.80
N ALA A 28 9.43 -4.14 7.92
CA ALA A 28 10.83 -4.53 8.04
C ALA A 28 10.93 -5.99 8.53
N SER A 29 11.99 -6.69 8.13
CA SER A 29 12.25 -8.05 8.59
C SER A 29 12.47 -8.05 10.11
N LYS A 30 11.84 -8.99 10.83
CA LYS A 30 12.06 -9.14 12.28
C LYS A 30 13.50 -9.57 12.57
N GLY A 31 13.99 -10.52 11.78
CA GLY A 31 15.37 -10.99 11.83
C GLY A 31 16.32 -10.13 11.01
N THR A 32 17.61 -10.36 11.23
CA THR A 32 18.67 -9.88 10.34
C THR A 32 18.51 -10.53 8.97
N ALA A 33 18.54 -9.72 7.92
CA ALA A 33 18.37 -10.14 6.53
C ALA A 33 19.05 -9.13 5.60
N CYS A 34 19.66 -9.58 4.51
CA CYS A 34 20.36 -8.67 3.62
C CYS A 34 20.12 -8.98 2.14
N GLU A 35 20.77 -8.24 1.25
CA GLU A 35 20.60 -8.35 -0.21
C GLU A 35 20.80 -9.77 -0.78
N LEU A 36 21.58 -10.63 -0.13
CA LEU A 36 21.75 -12.04 -0.54
C LEU A 36 20.45 -12.85 -0.36
N ASP A 37 19.58 -12.45 0.56
CA ASP A 37 18.29 -13.09 0.82
C ASP A 37 17.15 -12.46 0.01
N ALA A 38 17.45 -11.48 -0.86
CA ALA A 38 16.42 -10.65 -1.51
C ALA A 38 15.37 -11.47 -2.28
N GLY A 39 15.74 -12.63 -2.85
CA GLY A 39 14.79 -13.51 -3.53
C GLY A 39 13.69 -14.06 -2.60
N TYR A 40 14.08 -14.50 -1.40
CA TYR A 40 13.13 -14.97 -0.38
C TYR A 40 12.23 -13.84 0.08
N TRP A 41 12.81 -12.69 0.42
CA TRP A 41 12.07 -11.54 0.94
C TRP A 41 11.14 -10.89 -0.09
N ARG A 42 11.50 -10.90 -1.38
CA ARG A 42 10.59 -10.51 -2.47
C ARG A 42 9.34 -11.39 -2.53
N ASN A 43 9.51 -12.70 -2.41
CA ASN A 43 8.37 -13.62 -2.38
C ASN A 43 7.49 -13.38 -1.14
N LYS A 44 8.11 -13.20 0.04
CA LYS A 44 7.39 -12.89 1.28
C LYS A 44 6.65 -11.55 1.23
N CYS A 45 7.22 -10.54 0.57
CA CYS A 45 6.54 -9.27 0.36
C CYS A 45 5.35 -9.41 -0.59
N ARG A 46 5.48 -10.21 -1.66
CA ARG A 46 4.36 -10.54 -2.55
C ARG A 46 3.24 -11.26 -1.80
N ASP A 47 3.57 -12.18 -0.89
CA ASP A 47 2.58 -12.85 -0.04
C ASP A 47 1.86 -11.85 0.87
N MET A 48 2.57 -10.84 1.39
CA MET A 48 1.96 -9.75 2.15
C MET A 48 0.96 -8.95 1.30
N SER A 49 1.31 -8.61 0.05
CA SER A 49 0.37 -7.96 -0.86
C SER A 49 -0.86 -8.82 -1.13
N TRP A 50 -0.70 -10.14 -1.26
CA TRP A 50 -1.85 -11.06 -1.42
C TRP A 50 -2.78 -11.07 -0.21
N LYS A 51 -2.26 -10.99 1.01
CA LYS A 51 -3.09 -10.85 2.23
C LYS A 51 -3.97 -9.60 2.15
N TYR A 52 -3.39 -8.49 1.70
CA TYR A 52 -4.13 -7.24 1.52
C TYR A 52 -5.17 -7.31 0.38
N ILE A 53 -4.85 -7.98 -0.73
CA ILE A 53 -5.80 -8.21 -1.83
C ILE A 53 -6.99 -9.04 -1.35
N ASP A 54 -6.74 -10.14 -0.64
CA ASP A 54 -7.80 -11.00 -0.11
C ASP A 54 -8.69 -10.24 0.88
N TYR A 55 -8.09 -9.48 1.80
CA TYR A 55 -8.85 -8.59 2.69
C TYR A 55 -9.67 -7.57 1.90
N SER A 56 -9.10 -6.89 0.90
CA SER A 56 -9.80 -5.90 0.10
C SER A 56 -11.04 -6.50 -0.58
N ARG A 57 -10.89 -7.68 -1.21
CA ARG A 57 -11.98 -8.41 -1.86
C ARG A 57 -13.12 -8.75 -0.90
N LYS A 58 -12.77 -9.21 0.31
CA LYS A 58 -13.74 -9.50 1.39
C LYS A 58 -14.42 -8.25 1.95
N ASN A 59 -13.88 -7.06 1.70
CA ASN A 59 -14.37 -5.79 2.21
C ASN A 59 -14.78 -4.82 1.09
N GLN A 60 -15.46 -5.33 0.06
CA GLN A 60 -16.01 -4.50 -1.04
C GLN A 60 -14.95 -3.67 -1.79
N GLU A 61 -13.75 -4.25 -1.95
CA GLU A 61 -12.60 -3.61 -2.58
C GLU A 61 -12.18 -2.31 -1.87
N ARG A 62 -12.25 -2.29 -0.52
CA ARG A 62 -11.96 -1.09 0.28
C ARG A 62 -10.57 -0.53 0.01
N LEU A 63 -9.58 -1.40 -0.12
CA LEU A 63 -8.19 -1.02 -0.34
C LEU A 63 -7.84 -0.85 -1.82
N GLY A 64 -8.83 -0.93 -2.71
CA GLY A 64 -8.61 -1.05 -4.15
C GLY A 64 -8.33 -2.50 -4.59
N ARG A 65 -8.24 -2.70 -5.91
CA ARG A 65 -7.90 -3.98 -6.54
C ARG A 65 -6.42 -4.09 -6.91
N ASP A 66 -5.82 -2.94 -7.13
CA ASP A 66 -4.48 -2.78 -7.62
C ASP A 66 -3.57 -2.59 -6.40
N ILE A 67 -3.08 -3.70 -5.85
CA ILE A 67 -2.22 -3.71 -4.66
C ILE A 67 -0.91 -4.39 -5.05
N GLY A 68 0.20 -3.68 -4.83
CA GLY A 68 1.55 -4.14 -5.16
C GLY A 68 2.42 -4.31 -3.92
N GLY A 69 3.54 -5.00 -4.07
CA GLY A 69 4.53 -5.20 -3.01
C GLY A 69 5.92 -5.12 -3.59
N ASP A 70 6.72 -4.19 -3.09
CA ASP A 70 8.11 -4.00 -3.49
C ASP A 70 9.01 -4.28 -2.31
N ALA A 71 10.00 -5.15 -2.48
CA ALA A 71 10.97 -5.47 -1.45
C ALA A 71 12.37 -5.00 -1.83
N TYR A 72 13.07 -4.46 -0.85
CA TYR A 72 14.47 -4.06 -0.93
C TYR A 72 15.19 -4.49 0.34
N CYS A 73 16.51 -4.70 0.27
CA CYS A 73 17.29 -5.15 1.41
C CYS A 73 18.56 -4.34 1.53
N ASP A 74 19.03 -4.21 2.75
CA ASP A 74 20.31 -3.60 3.05
C ASP A 74 21.46 -4.48 2.52
N PRO A 75 22.61 -3.85 2.19
CA PRO A 75 23.86 -4.59 1.97
C PRO A 75 24.23 -5.44 3.19
N CYS A 76 24.76 -6.63 2.96
CA CYS A 76 25.17 -7.52 4.05
C CYS A 76 26.34 -6.98 4.90
N THR A 77 26.98 -5.90 4.44
CA THR A 77 28.06 -5.20 5.15
C THR A 77 27.57 -4.24 6.22
N ASN A 78 26.26 -3.96 6.29
CA ASN A 78 25.70 -3.07 7.29
C ASN A 78 25.69 -3.74 8.69
N ASN A 79 25.63 -2.93 9.75
CA ASN A 79 25.40 -3.44 11.10
C ASN A 79 23.89 -3.67 11.28
N ASP A 80 23.49 -4.93 11.53
CA ASP A 80 22.10 -5.41 11.57
C ASP A 80 21.29 -5.10 10.29
N PRO A 81 21.70 -5.65 9.13
CA PRO A 81 20.99 -5.43 7.88
C PRO A 81 19.56 -5.97 7.97
N LYS A 82 18.63 -5.25 7.35
CA LYS A 82 17.22 -5.65 7.23
C LYS A 82 16.80 -5.76 5.78
N CYS A 83 15.73 -6.52 5.57
CA CYS A 83 14.91 -6.41 4.37
C CYS A 83 13.64 -5.65 4.70
N TYR A 84 13.14 -4.92 3.72
CA TYR A 84 11.96 -4.08 3.81
C TYR A 84 10.96 -4.49 2.74
N CYS A 85 9.67 -4.39 3.06
CA CYS A 85 8.58 -4.61 2.15
C CYS A 85 7.64 -3.41 2.19
N ARG A 86 7.46 -2.76 1.05
CA ARG A 86 6.48 -1.69 0.88
C ARG A 86 5.29 -2.23 0.12
N VAL A 87 4.14 -2.30 0.78
CA VAL A 87 2.87 -2.61 0.14
C VAL A 87 2.25 -1.31 -0.33
N THR A 88 1.90 -1.25 -1.60
CA THR A 88 1.25 -0.10 -2.24
C THR A 88 -0.22 -0.41 -2.52
N PHE A 89 -1.10 0.53 -2.22
CA PHE A 89 -2.52 0.49 -2.55
C PHE A 89 -2.83 1.55 -3.59
N TRP A 90 -3.22 1.13 -4.79
CA TRP A 90 -3.74 2.03 -5.81
C TRP A 90 -5.26 2.08 -5.69
N ARG A 91 -5.82 3.29 -5.75
CA ARG A 91 -7.28 3.53 -5.69
C ARG A 91 -7.90 3.13 -4.34
N TYR A 92 -7.20 3.43 -3.25
CA TYR A 92 -7.68 3.25 -1.88
C TYR A 92 -8.93 4.11 -1.63
N LYS A 93 -10.01 3.51 -1.09
CA LYS A 93 -11.29 4.20 -0.87
C LYS A 93 -11.31 4.87 0.51
N GLU A 94 -10.72 6.06 0.59
CA GLU A 94 -10.60 6.83 1.85
C GLU A 94 -11.96 7.06 2.56
N TRP A 95 -13.06 7.16 1.80
CA TRP A 95 -14.41 7.35 2.34
C TRP A 95 -14.98 6.12 3.08
N MET A 96 -14.37 4.94 2.91
CA MET A 96 -14.75 3.71 3.62
C MET A 96 -13.93 3.49 4.90
N GLY A 97 -13.02 4.40 5.23
CA GLY A 97 -12.19 4.36 6.42
C GLY A 97 -10.79 4.90 6.16
N GLN A 98 -10.15 5.43 7.21
CA GLN A 98 -8.83 6.07 7.12
C GLN A 98 -7.69 5.21 7.68
N THR A 99 -8.00 4.00 8.15
CA THR A 99 -7.02 3.05 8.69
C THR A 99 -6.98 1.79 7.85
N ILE A 100 -5.91 1.01 7.94
CA ILE A 100 -5.82 -0.34 7.37
C ILE A 100 -5.59 -1.36 8.49
N PRO A 101 -6.02 -2.62 8.33
CA PRO A 101 -5.59 -3.68 9.22
C PRO A 101 -4.08 -3.89 9.03
N TYR A 102 -3.37 -4.05 10.14
CA TYR A 102 -2.03 -4.61 10.10
C TYR A 102 -2.13 -6.11 10.30
N PHE A 103 -1.44 -6.87 9.45
CA PHE A 103 -1.36 -8.31 9.60
C PHE A 103 -0.17 -8.68 10.47
N GLU A 104 -0.41 -9.51 11.47
CA GLU A 104 0.68 -10.23 12.12
C GLU A 104 1.33 -11.18 11.12
N ASP A 105 2.65 -11.23 11.16
CA ASP A 105 3.45 -12.06 10.28
C ASP A 105 4.67 -12.61 11.03
N ALA A 106 5.12 -13.80 10.67
CA ALA A 106 6.27 -14.43 11.30
C ALA A 106 7.58 -13.74 10.89
N ASP A 107 7.65 -13.23 9.66
CA ASP A 107 8.84 -12.68 9.05
C ASP A 107 8.86 -11.14 9.12
N TRP A 108 7.69 -10.51 9.01
CA TRP A 108 7.54 -9.04 8.93
C TRP A 108 7.08 -8.39 10.23
N ALA A 109 7.69 -7.26 10.58
CA ALA A 109 7.19 -6.28 11.55
C ALA A 109 6.82 -4.98 10.83
N ILE A 110 5.88 -4.21 11.38
CA ILE A 110 5.56 -2.88 10.85
C ILE A 110 6.81 -2.01 10.98
N ASP A 111 7.17 -1.34 9.89
CA ASP A 111 8.24 -0.36 9.90
C ASP A 111 7.69 1.00 10.34
N SER A 112 8.05 1.45 11.55
CA SER A 112 7.63 2.77 12.06
C SER A 112 8.18 3.94 11.23
N THR A 113 9.24 3.72 10.43
CA THR A 113 9.86 4.73 9.58
C THR A 113 9.20 4.85 8.21
N ASP A 114 8.39 3.86 7.81
CA ASP A 114 7.62 3.85 6.57
C ASP A 114 6.13 3.54 6.85
N PRO A 115 5.42 4.42 7.58
CA PRO A 115 4.08 4.15 8.09
C PRO A 115 3.02 4.09 6.99
N PHE A 116 1.78 3.72 7.38
CA PHE A 116 0.64 3.85 6.48
C PHE A 116 0.34 5.33 6.18
N GLU A 117 0.58 5.74 4.94
CA GLU A 117 0.36 7.11 4.51
C GLU A 117 0.08 7.20 3.02
N LYS A 118 -0.49 8.34 2.65
CA LYS A 118 -0.69 8.73 1.26
C LYS A 118 0.63 9.18 0.66
N LEU A 119 0.96 8.68 -0.53
CA LEU A 119 2.13 9.13 -1.26
C LEU A 119 1.83 10.48 -1.94
N PRO A 120 2.51 11.58 -1.56
CA PRO A 120 2.27 12.88 -2.17
C PRO A 120 2.75 12.87 -3.63
N HIS A 121 1.95 13.46 -4.52
CA HIS A 121 2.25 13.72 -5.94
C HIS A 121 2.29 12.54 -6.92
N LYS A 122 1.96 11.31 -6.52
CA LYS A 122 1.64 10.22 -7.49
C LYS A 122 0.14 10.14 -7.69
N ASN A 123 -0.41 11.10 -8.43
CA ASN A 123 -1.69 10.89 -9.10
C ASN A 123 -1.38 10.04 -10.33
N VAL A 124 -1.82 8.79 -10.35
CA VAL A 124 -1.77 7.98 -11.58
C VAL A 124 -2.69 8.64 -12.60
N ASP A 125 -2.32 8.61 -13.88
CA ASP A 125 -3.26 8.88 -14.95
C ASP A 125 -4.46 7.92 -14.81
N CYS A 126 -5.56 8.49 -14.34
CA CYS A 126 -6.90 7.99 -14.53
C CYS A 126 -7.50 8.79 -15.70
#